data_AF-A0A9D8SHC8-F1
#
_entry.id   AF-A0A9D8SHC8-F1
#
_cell.length_a   1.000
_cell.length_b   1.000
_cell.length_c   1.000
_cell.angle_alpha   90.00
_cell.angle_beta   90.00
_cell.angle_gamma   90.00
#
_symmetry.space_group_name_H-M   'P 1'
#
loop_
_entity.id
_entity.type
_entity.pdbx_description
1 polymer ?
#
loop_
_entity_poly.entity_id
_entity_poly.type
_entity_poly.pdbx_seq_one_letter_code
_entity_poly.pdbx_strand_id
1 'polypeptide(L)'
;MKKSIFCLSSFLFLLAFTLFLISGCSKSEDSETADGTAAETAGKETVSAAVGETAGPVKPAELDKAVEAHIQKIQAENQEIANAEAPQQMTYFFIRALQMENEEAVLGMLTQDAYREMKRLQGETGQKGIPCPDFIKTSEVMLGNVQYLSDENDEEKIVGAHVGTIWKVPSENGFLEENIAWVFRFEEETWLIAGMLSIVDPKYPPILINFENMEDTEEQAKLWQEEVERIDAGIVSPEDAAEAPAEENAPAEETAAENAETAEGTETAEGTETANGPKAEIPGELPGELPGALSDELPAELPAEL
;
A
#
# COMPACT_ATOMS: atom_id res chain seq x y z
N MET A 1 24.80 -6.37 -2.93
CA MET A 1 23.52 -5.78 -2.45
C MET A 1 22.73 -5.03 -3.53
N LYS A 2 23.18 -4.90 -4.80
CA LYS A 2 22.42 -4.21 -5.87
C LYS A 2 21.27 -5.01 -6.53
N LYS A 3 21.03 -6.26 -6.12
CA LYS A 3 20.04 -7.15 -6.79
C LYS A 3 18.62 -7.07 -6.21
N SER A 4 18.44 -6.62 -4.97
CA SER A 4 17.09 -6.52 -4.37
C SER A 4 16.31 -5.28 -4.83
N ILE A 5 16.99 -4.19 -5.17
CA ILE A 5 16.36 -2.94 -5.63
C ILE A 5 15.67 -3.13 -7.01
N PHE A 6 16.20 -4.02 -7.85
CA PHE A 6 15.60 -4.32 -9.15
C PHE A 6 14.24 -5.04 -9.07
N CYS A 7 13.94 -5.72 -7.97
CA CYS A 7 12.67 -6.44 -7.83
C CYS A 7 11.51 -5.52 -7.43
N LEU A 8 11.74 -4.53 -6.57
CA LEU A 8 10.73 -3.55 -6.14
C LEU A 8 10.45 -2.47 -7.20
N SER A 9 11.50 -1.99 -7.88
CA SER A 9 11.33 -1.02 -8.97
C SER A 9 10.58 -1.65 -10.14
N SER A 10 10.92 -2.88 -10.55
CA SER A 10 10.13 -3.60 -11.55
C SER A 10 8.71 -3.94 -11.11
N PHE A 11 8.38 -3.89 -9.82
CA PHE A 11 7.07 -4.26 -9.27
C PHE A 11 6.07 -3.09 -9.29
N LEU A 12 6.50 -1.90 -8.85
CA LEU A 12 5.73 -0.65 -9.02
C LEU A 12 5.59 -0.30 -10.50
N PHE A 13 6.65 -0.54 -11.28
CA PHE A 13 6.59 -0.49 -12.73
C PHE A 13 5.68 -1.59 -13.27
N LEU A 14 5.68 -2.84 -12.80
CA LEU A 14 4.75 -3.86 -13.33
C LEU A 14 3.29 -3.49 -13.04
N LEU A 15 2.96 -2.90 -11.89
CA LEU A 15 1.59 -2.50 -11.59
C LEU A 15 1.14 -1.35 -12.50
N ALA A 16 1.99 -0.34 -12.73
CA ALA A 16 1.73 0.75 -13.66
C ALA A 16 1.84 0.33 -15.15
N PHE A 17 2.70 -0.63 -15.48
CA PHE A 17 3.12 -0.99 -16.84
C PHE A 17 2.40 -2.25 -17.37
N THR A 18 1.93 -3.17 -16.52
CA THR A 18 1.00 -4.24 -16.95
C THR A 18 -0.38 -3.71 -17.27
N LEU A 19 -0.80 -2.61 -16.62
CA LEU A 19 -1.96 -1.82 -17.04
C LEU A 19 -1.78 -1.21 -18.45
N PHE A 20 -0.54 -0.98 -18.90
CA PHE A 20 -0.27 -0.24 -20.14
C PHE A 20 0.24 -1.08 -21.34
N LEU A 21 0.91 -2.21 -21.11
CA LEU A 21 1.53 -2.99 -22.20
C LEU A 21 0.56 -3.77 -23.10
N ILE A 22 -0.74 -3.79 -22.81
CA ILE A 22 -1.72 -4.50 -23.67
C ILE A 22 -2.26 -3.60 -24.81
N SER A 23 -2.05 -2.28 -24.78
CA SER A 23 -2.52 -1.35 -25.84
C SER A 23 -1.59 -1.22 -27.06
N GLY A 24 -0.61 -2.12 -27.23
CA GLY A 24 0.56 -1.86 -28.09
C GLY A 24 0.86 -2.80 -29.26
N CYS A 25 0.02 -3.77 -29.65
CA CYS A 25 0.28 -4.62 -30.83
C CYS A 25 -1.00 -5.00 -31.60
N SER A 26 -1.70 -4.04 -32.19
CA SER A 26 -2.50 -4.30 -33.41
C SER A 26 -1.68 -3.90 -34.63
N LYS A 27 -0.79 -4.80 -35.07
CA LYS A 27 -0.25 -4.74 -36.43
C LYS A 27 -0.88 -5.90 -37.21
N SER A 28 -1.80 -5.51 -38.07
CA SER A 28 -2.40 -6.30 -39.14
C SER A 28 -1.32 -6.97 -39.99
N GLU A 29 -1.40 -8.30 -40.13
CA GLU A 29 -0.83 -9.01 -41.26
C GLU A 29 -1.96 -9.77 -41.95
N ASP A 30 -2.45 -9.16 -43.02
CA ASP A 30 -3.08 -9.86 -44.13
C ASP A 30 -2.06 -10.83 -44.75
N SER A 31 -2.39 -12.11 -44.81
CA SER A 31 -1.67 -13.07 -45.65
C SER A 31 -2.63 -14.15 -46.13
N GLU A 32 -2.83 -14.11 -47.43
CA GLU A 32 -3.71 -14.91 -48.26
C GLU A 32 -3.22 -16.37 -48.44
N THR A 33 -4.19 -17.27 -48.64
CA THR A 33 -4.19 -18.52 -49.44
C THR A 33 -3.19 -19.66 -49.18
N ALA A 34 -3.71 -20.82 -48.74
CA ALA A 34 -3.56 -22.08 -49.48
C ALA A 34 -4.64 -23.13 -49.12
N ASP A 35 -5.03 -23.83 -50.18
CA ASP A 35 -6.07 -24.83 -50.41
C ASP A 35 -5.87 -26.16 -49.64
N GLY A 36 -6.97 -26.89 -49.37
CA GLY A 36 -6.93 -28.15 -48.63
C GLY A 36 -8.31 -28.81 -48.42
N THR A 37 -8.69 -29.64 -49.38
CA THR A 37 -9.98 -30.33 -49.57
C THR A 37 -10.33 -31.44 -48.55
N ALA A 38 -11.61 -31.43 -48.13
CA ALA A 38 -12.58 -32.49 -47.75
C ALA A 38 -12.25 -33.65 -46.77
N ALA A 39 -13.08 -33.78 -45.72
CA ALA A 39 -13.93 -34.96 -45.48
C ALA A 39 -14.96 -34.72 -44.34
N GLU A 40 -16.24 -34.62 -44.75
CA GLU A 40 -17.44 -35.27 -44.19
C GLU A 40 -17.40 -35.83 -42.74
N THR A 41 -18.20 -35.27 -41.82
CA THR A 41 -19.28 -36.02 -41.16
C THR A 41 -20.34 -35.11 -40.54
N ALA A 42 -21.60 -35.49 -40.73
CA ALA A 42 -22.80 -34.79 -40.31
C ALA A 42 -23.07 -34.88 -38.80
N GLY A 43 -23.54 -33.77 -38.23
CA GLY A 43 -24.05 -33.68 -36.87
C GLY A 43 -24.71 -32.33 -36.62
N LYS A 44 -25.86 -32.09 -37.25
CA LYS A 44 -26.62 -30.83 -37.15
C LYS A 44 -27.49 -30.85 -35.90
N GLU A 45 -26.95 -30.39 -34.78
CA GLU A 45 -27.77 -29.83 -33.68
C GLU A 45 -27.71 -28.30 -33.74
N THR A 46 -28.84 -27.71 -34.08
CA THR A 46 -29.10 -26.28 -33.97
C THR A 46 -29.21 -25.88 -32.51
N VAL A 47 -28.14 -25.36 -31.94
CA VAL A 47 -28.21 -24.48 -30.76
C VAL A 47 -27.92 -23.07 -31.24
N SER A 48 -28.97 -22.26 -31.29
CA SER A 48 -28.91 -20.84 -31.60
C SER A 48 -28.22 -20.13 -30.43
N ALA A 49 -26.91 -19.90 -30.56
CA ALA A 49 -26.15 -19.03 -29.68
C ALA A 49 -26.09 -17.64 -30.31
N ALA A 50 -26.85 -16.71 -29.74
CA ALA A 50 -26.69 -15.29 -29.98
C ALA A 50 -25.36 -14.84 -29.36
N VAL A 51 -24.35 -14.69 -30.20
CA VAL A 51 -23.09 -14.01 -29.88
C VAL A 51 -23.02 -12.78 -30.76
N GLY A 52 -22.75 -11.64 -30.14
CA GLY A 52 -22.23 -10.47 -30.85
C GLY A 52 -22.94 -9.14 -30.60
N GLU A 53 -23.33 -8.84 -29.36
CA GLU A 53 -23.56 -7.44 -28.99
C GLU A 53 -22.22 -6.85 -28.56
N THR A 54 -21.59 -6.14 -29.50
CA THR A 54 -20.41 -5.32 -29.26
C THR A 54 -20.84 -4.18 -28.33
N ALA A 55 -20.42 -4.25 -27.06
CA ALA A 55 -20.65 -3.18 -26.11
C ALA A 55 -19.94 -1.92 -26.62
N GLY A 56 -20.71 -0.99 -27.18
CA GLY A 56 -20.22 0.33 -27.57
C GLY A 56 -19.73 1.11 -26.35
N PRO A 57 -18.99 2.22 -26.56
CA PRO A 57 -18.52 3.08 -25.49
C PRO A 57 -19.71 3.56 -24.65
N VAL A 58 -19.67 3.25 -23.35
CA VAL A 58 -20.69 3.66 -22.37
C VAL A 58 -20.72 5.18 -22.32
N LYS A 59 -21.91 5.78 -22.42
CA LYS A 59 -22.03 7.25 -22.36
C LYS A 59 -21.70 7.73 -20.94
N PRO A 60 -20.96 8.85 -20.78
CA PRO A 60 -20.58 9.38 -19.47
C PRO A 60 -21.76 9.52 -18.48
N ALA A 61 -22.92 9.99 -18.96
CA ALA A 61 -24.11 10.16 -18.11
C ALA A 61 -24.74 8.84 -17.62
N GLU A 62 -24.54 7.73 -18.35
CA GLU A 62 -25.00 6.41 -17.91
C GLU A 62 -24.03 5.80 -16.88
N LEU A 63 -22.74 6.13 -16.99
CA LEU A 63 -21.73 5.77 -16.00
C LEU A 63 -22.01 6.46 -14.66
N ASP A 64 -22.23 7.78 -14.66
CA ASP A 64 -22.51 8.54 -13.43
C ASP A 64 -23.70 7.96 -12.65
N LYS A 65 -24.79 7.63 -13.35
CA LYS A 65 -25.98 7.04 -12.73
C LYS A 65 -25.74 5.61 -12.21
N ALA A 66 -24.94 4.81 -12.93
CA ALA A 66 -24.59 3.46 -12.50
C ALA A 66 -23.65 3.48 -11.30
N VAL A 67 -22.69 4.43 -11.27
CA VAL A 67 -21.82 4.69 -10.12
C VAL A 67 -22.66 5.01 -8.90
N GLU A 68 -23.57 5.96 -9.01
CA GLU A 68 -24.38 6.42 -7.88
C GLU A 68 -25.34 5.34 -7.37
N ALA A 69 -25.94 4.55 -8.27
CA ALA A 69 -26.76 3.40 -7.88
C ALA A 69 -25.95 2.27 -7.21
N HIS A 70 -24.71 2.04 -7.66
CA HIS A 70 -23.83 1.05 -7.07
C HIS A 70 -23.35 1.48 -5.68
N ILE A 71 -23.00 2.77 -5.52
CA ILE A 71 -22.66 3.38 -4.23
C ILE A 71 -23.83 3.23 -3.25
N GLN A 72 -25.04 3.59 -3.66
CA GLN A 72 -26.22 3.43 -2.80
C GLN A 72 -26.49 1.97 -2.42
N LYS A 73 -26.28 1.03 -3.34
CA LYS A 73 -26.41 -0.42 -3.06
C LYS A 73 -25.37 -0.88 -2.05
N ILE A 74 -24.10 -0.52 -2.27
CA ILE A 74 -22.99 -0.86 -1.38
C ILE A 74 -23.20 -0.25 0.00
N GLN A 75 -23.62 1.01 0.08
CA GLN A 75 -23.92 1.70 1.35
C GLN A 75 -25.05 1.00 2.12
N ALA A 76 -26.11 0.57 1.42
CA ALA A 76 -27.20 -0.17 2.03
C ALA A 76 -26.80 -1.58 2.48
N GLU A 77 -25.94 -2.27 1.72
CA GLU A 77 -25.43 -3.61 2.05
C GLU A 77 -24.33 -3.56 3.14
N ASN A 78 -23.57 -2.47 3.22
CA ASN A 78 -22.46 -2.27 4.17
C ASN A 78 -22.86 -1.44 5.40
N GLN A 79 -24.14 -1.25 5.68
CA GLN A 79 -24.58 -0.50 6.87
C GLN A 79 -24.20 -1.20 8.19
N GLU A 80 -23.86 -2.50 8.17
CA GLU A 80 -23.20 -3.20 9.29
C GLU A 80 -21.68 -2.95 9.36
N ILE A 81 -21.02 -2.68 8.22
CA ILE A 81 -19.59 -2.30 8.13
C ILE A 81 -19.41 -0.79 8.40
N ALA A 82 -20.44 0.03 8.24
CA ALA A 82 -20.41 1.47 8.59
C ALA A 82 -20.21 1.71 10.10
N ASN A 83 -20.42 0.69 10.94
CA ASN A 83 -20.01 0.68 12.35
C ASN A 83 -18.56 0.22 12.55
N ALA A 84 -17.78 0.06 11.48
CA ALA A 84 -16.33 -0.13 11.54
C ALA A 84 -15.69 1.23 11.88
N GLU A 85 -15.78 1.62 13.14
CA GLU A 85 -15.46 2.93 13.71
C GLU A 85 -14.00 3.43 13.49
N ALA A 86 -13.14 2.71 12.77
CA ALA A 86 -11.75 3.11 12.57
C ALA A 86 -11.21 2.79 11.16
N PRO A 87 -10.43 3.70 10.53
CA PRO A 87 -9.72 3.47 9.26
C PRO A 87 -8.96 2.13 9.21
N GLN A 88 -8.41 1.66 10.34
CA GLN A 88 -7.76 0.34 10.46
C GLN A 88 -8.65 -0.83 10.01
N GLN A 89 -9.92 -0.81 10.39
CA GLN A 89 -10.85 -1.89 10.05
C GLN A 89 -11.16 -1.85 8.55
N MET A 90 -11.34 -0.65 7.98
CA MET A 90 -11.50 -0.49 6.53
C MET A 90 -10.26 -0.98 5.78
N THR A 91 -9.04 -0.66 6.24
CA THR A 91 -7.81 -1.22 5.68
C THR A 91 -7.81 -2.74 5.71
N TYR A 92 -8.19 -3.34 6.85
CA TYR A 92 -8.27 -4.79 6.98
C TYR A 92 -9.23 -5.40 5.94
N PHE A 93 -10.46 -4.90 5.86
CA PHE A 93 -11.46 -5.41 4.93
C PHE A 93 -11.04 -5.22 3.47
N PHE A 94 -10.45 -4.09 3.14
CA PHE A 94 -9.94 -3.81 1.81
C PHE A 94 -8.86 -4.81 1.38
N ILE A 95 -7.88 -5.04 2.24
CA ILE A 95 -6.80 -6.01 1.98
C ILE A 95 -7.36 -7.43 1.85
N ARG A 96 -8.32 -7.82 2.70
CA ARG A 96 -8.99 -9.13 2.57
C ARG A 96 -9.76 -9.25 1.26
N ALA A 97 -10.46 -8.19 0.84
CA ALA A 97 -11.16 -8.17 -0.44
C ALA A 97 -10.20 -8.32 -1.62
N LEU A 98 -9.04 -7.65 -1.59
CA LEU A 98 -7.97 -7.82 -2.58
C LEU A 98 -7.43 -9.26 -2.61
N GLN A 99 -7.18 -9.86 -1.44
CA GLN A 99 -6.71 -11.24 -1.32
C GLN A 99 -7.72 -12.27 -1.85
N MET A 100 -9.02 -11.97 -1.74
CA MET A 100 -10.12 -12.81 -2.23
C MET A 100 -10.53 -12.48 -3.67
N GLU A 101 -9.86 -11.53 -4.33
CA GLU A 101 -10.24 -11.02 -5.65
C GLU A 101 -11.71 -10.56 -5.73
N ASN A 102 -12.26 -10.05 -4.62
CA ASN A 102 -13.64 -9.57 -4.56
C ASN A 102 -13.72 -8.12 -5.07
N GLU A 103 -13.82 -7.97 -6.39
CA GLU A 103 -13.87 -6.66 -7.06
C GLU A 103 -14.99 -5.76 -6.53
N GLU A 104 -16.21 -6.27 -6.32
CA GLU A 104 -17.34 -5.47 -5.83
C GLU A 104 -17.05 -4.86 -4.46
N ALA A 105 -16.48 -5.65 -3.55
CA ALA A 105 -16.10 -5.16 -2.22
C ALA A 105 -14.96 -4.13 -2.29
N VAL A 106 -13.92 -4.37 -3.09
CA VAL A 106 -12.80 -3.43 -3.26
C VAL A 106 -13.31 -2.09 -3.78
N LEU A 107 -14.10 -2.12 -4.85
CA LEU A 107 -14.65 -0.91 -5.48
C LEU A 107 -15.57 -0.14 -4.54
N GLY A 108 -16.32 -0.84 -3.69
CA GLY A 108 -17.20 -0.22 -2.70
C GLY A 108 -16.50 0.42 -1.50
N MET A 109 -15.18 0.26 -1.39
CA MET A 109 -14.36 0.88 -0.33
C MET A 109 -13.50 2.04 -0.86
N LEU A 110 -13.56 2.35 -2.15
CA LEU A 110 -12.85 3.47 -2.76
C LEU A 110 -13.66 4.76 -2.61
N THR A 111 -12.98 5.92 -2.62
CA THR A 111 -13.66 7.22 -2.78
C THR A 111 -14.38 7.26 -4.12
N GLN A 112 -15.35 8.15 -4.26
CA GLN A 112 -16.13 8.25 -5.51
C GLN A 112 -15.23 8.55 -6.72
N ASP A 113 -14.23 9.41 -6.54
CA ASP A 113 -13.27 9.76 -7.58
C ASP A 113 -12.36 8.57 -7.91
N ALA A 114 -11.85 7.87 -6.89
CA ALA A 114 -11.04 6.67 -7.10
C ALA A 114 -11.81 5.54 -7.80
N TYR A 115 -13.08 5.33 -7.44
CA TYR A 115 -13.96 4.38 -8.13
C TYR A 115 -14.11 4.74 -9.61
N ARG A 116 -14.40 6.00 -9.91
CA ARG A 116 -14.63 6.48 -11.28
C ARG A 116 -13.37 6.29 -12.13
N GLU A 117 -12.23 6.63 -11.57
CA GLU A 117 -10.95 6.52 -12.26
C GLU A 117 -10.58 5.04 -12.53
N MET A 118 -10.77 4.17 -11.53
CA MET A 118 -10.58 2.72 -11.71
C MET A 118 -11.50 2.16 -12.81
N LYS A 119 -12.78 2.56 -12.84
CA LYS A 119 -13.72 2.14 -13.90
C LYS A 119 -13.35 2.68 -15.27
N ARG A 120 -12.87 3.93 -15.36
CA ARG A 120 -12.36 4.52 -16.60
C ARG A 120 -11.21 3.67 -17.16
N LEU A 121 -10.22 3.35 -16.33
CA LEU A 121 -9.08 2.53 -16.71
C LEU A 121 -9.48 1.11 -17.16
N GLN A 122 -10.41 0.45 -16.45
CA GLN A 122 -10.94 -0.84 -16.89
C GLN A 122 -11.60 -0.75 -18.28
N GLY A 123 -12.33 0.34 -18.54
CA GLY A 123 -12.95 0.59 -19.85
C GLY A 123 -11.94 0.81 -20.97
N GLU A 124 -10.85 1.52 -20.70
CA GLU A 124 -9.80 1.83 -21.68
C GLU A 124 -8.89 0.64 -21.98
N THR A 125 -8.50 -0.11 -20.95
CA THR A 125 -7.60 -1.27 -21.07
C THR A 125 -8.32 -2.54 -21.49
N GLY A 126 -9.65 -2.60 -21.28
CA GLY A 126 -10.44 -3.82 -21.43
C GLY A 126 -10.15 -4.87 -20.34
N GLN A 127 -9.32 -4.53 -19.34
CA GLN A 127 -9.00 -5.41 -18.23
C GLN A 127 -10.21 -5.51 -17.29
N LYS A 128 -10.62 -6.75 -17.00
CA LYS A 128 -11.64 -7.04 -16.00
C LYS A 128 -10.98 -7.31 -14.66
N GLY A 129 -11.65 -6.95 -13.57
CA GLY A 129 -11.12 -7.13 -12.22
C GLY A 129 -10.25 -5.96 -11.75
N ILE A 130 -9.89 -6.02 -10.48
CA ILE A 130 -8.90 -5.11 -9.90
C ILE A 130 -7.51 -5.66 -10.24
N PRO A 131 -6.60 -4.84 -10.78
CA PRO A 131 -5.21 -5.24 -10.94
C PRO A 131 -4.58 -5.47 -9.56
N CYS A 132 -4.58 -6.72 -9.13
CA CYS A 132 -4.05 -7.16 -7.84
C CYS A 132 -2.85 -8.07 -8.10
N PRO A 133 -1.63 -7.65 -7.75
CA PRO A 133 -0.47 -8.50 -7.95
C PRO A 133 -0.51 -9.76 -7.07
N ASP A 134 0.06 -10.85 -7.56
CA ASP A 134 -0.07 -12.16 -6.92
C ASP A 134 0.50 -12.23 -5.49
N PHE A 135 1.51 -11.42 -5.16
CA PHE A 135 2.09 -11.42 -3.82
C PHE A 135 1.10 -10.95 -2.75
N ILE A 136 0.09 -10.13 -3.10
CA ILE A 136 -0.94 -9.69 -2.16
C ILE A 136 -1.68 -10.90 -1.59
N LYS A 137 -1.95 -11.90 -2.42
CA LYS A 137 -2.70 -13.12 -2.07
C LYS A 137 -1.97 -13.99 -1.04
N THR A 138 -0.65 -13.96 -1.04
CA THR A 138 0.20 -14.78 -0.15
C THR A 138 0.84 -13.98 0.98
N SER A 139 0.67 -12.66 0.98
CA SER A 139 1.22 -11.79 1.99
C SER A 139 0.52 -11.94 3.35
N GLU A 140 1.32 -11.86 4.41
CA GLU A 140 0.82 -11.62 5.76
C GLU A 140 0.89 -10.11 6.02
N VAL A 141 -0.22 -9.52 6.49
CA VAL A 141 -0.28 -8.08 6.76
C VAL A 141 -0.48 -7.82 8.24
N MET A 142 0.35 -6.94 8.79
CA MET A 142 0.22 -6.40 10.13
C MET A 142 -0.24 -4.94 10.04
N LEU A 143 -1.35 -4.61 10.69
CA LEU A 143 -1.84 -3.23 10.77
C LEU A 143 -0.99 -2.44 11.76
N GLY A 144 -0.64 -1.22 11.38
CA GLY A 144 0.07 -0.26 12.19
C GLY A 144 -0.84 0.83 12.77
N ASN A 145 -0.22 1.95 13.12
CA ASN A 145 -0.89 3.10 13.71
C ASN A 145 -1.76 3.85 12.68
N VAL A 146 -2.80 4.51 13.18
CA VAL A 146 -3.60 5.49 12.44
C VAL A 146 -3.07 6.88 12.74
N GLN A 147 -2.87 7.67 11.70
CA GLN A 147 -2.64 9.10 11.80
C GLN A 147 -3.84 9.82 11.19
N TYR A 148 -4.65 10.46 12.03
CA TYR A 148 -5.75 11.29 11.56
C TYR A 148 -5.25 12.62 11.02
N LEU A 149 -5.92 13.14 10.00
CA LEU A 149 -5.64 14.41 9.36
C LEU A 149 -6.83 15.35 9.60
N SER A 150 -6.55 16.52 10.14
CA SER A 150 -7.53 17.59 10.35
C SER A 150 -7.55 18.58 9.19
N ASP A 151 -8.64 19.33 9.06
CA ASP A 151 -8.74 20.45 8.13
C ASP A 151 -7.76 21.57 8.56
N GLU A 152 -7.04 22.18 7.61
CA GLU A 152 -6.11 23.28 7.92
C GLU A 152 -6.82 24.49 8.52
N ASN A 153 -8.12 24.66 8.24
CA ASN A 153 -8.92 25.78 8.75
C ASN A 153 -9.69 25.41 10.03
N ASP A 154 -9.73 24.13 10.40
CA ASP A 154 -10.52 23.60 11.51
C ASP A 154 -9.87 22.31 12.05
N GLU A 155 -9.01 22.46 13.06
CA GLU A 155 -8.26 21.35 13.67
C GLU A 155 -9.16 20.29 14.32
N GLU A 156 -10.39 20.63 14.69
CA GLU A 156 -11.35 19.68 15.27
C GLU A 156 -12.04 18.83 14.20
N LYS A 157 -12.04 19.28 12.95
CA LYS A 157 -12.67 18.60 11.83
C LYS A 157 -11.69 17.63 11.18
N ILE A 158 -11.91 16.34 11.41
CA ILE A 158 -11.16 15.27 10.76
C ILE A 158 -11.61 15.13 9.30
N VAL A 159 -10.68 15.22 8.35
CA VAL A 159 -10.95 15.14 6.90
C VAL A 159 -10.34 13.90 6.25
N GLY A 160 -9.37 13.27 6.89
CA GLY A 160 -8.64 12.14 6.35
C GLY A 160 -7.92 11.33 7.41
N ALA A 161 -7.32 10.22 6.98
CA ALA A 161 -6.46 9.40 7.81
C ALA A 161 -5.41 8.66 6.98
N HIS A 162 -4.27 8.38 7.59
CA HIS A 162 -3.28 7.45 7.08
C HIS A 162 -3.23 6.21 7.97
N VAL A 163 -3.22 5.02 7.37
CA VAL A 163 -3.08 3.76 8.10
C VAL A 163 -1.84 3.03 7.62
N GLY A 164 -0.81 2.96 8.48
CA GLY A 164 0.39 2.20 8.19
C GLY A 164 0.13 0.69 8.21
N THR A 165 0.79 -0.06 7.33
CA THR A 165 0.75 -1.53 7.27
C THR A 165 2.15 -2.07 6.95
N ILE A 166 2.48 -3.21 7.57
CA ILE A 166 3.71 -3.95 7.29
C ILE A 166 3.32 -5.26 6.61
N TRP A 167 3.87 -5.48 5.42
CA TRP A 167 3.59 -6.62 4.58
C TRP A 167 4.77 -7.57 4.62
N LYS A 168 4.52 -8.83 4.97
CA LYS A 168 5.51 -9.91 4.88
C LYS A 168 5.25 -10.70 3.61
N VAL A 169 6.13 -10.51 2.65
CA VAL A 169 6.05 -11.10 1.32
C VAL A 169 7.06 -12.23 1.18
N PRO A 170 6.66 -13.45 0.80
CA PRO A 170 7.61 -14.53 0.53
C PRO A 170 8.59 -14.15 -0.58
N SER A 171 9.88 -14.43 -0.38
CA SER A 171 10.98 -14.14 -1.31
C SER A 171 11.95 -15.33 -1.37
N GLU A 172 12.82 -15.38 -2.38
CA GLU A 172 13.83 -16.45 -2.54
C GLU A 172 14.75 -16.59 -1.31
N ASN A 173 14.98 -15.50 -0.58
CA ASN A 173 15.86 -15.45 0.60
C ASN A 173 15.10 -15.42 1.93
N GLY A 174 13.82 -15.78 1.96
CA GLY A 174 12.98 -15.75 3.17
C GLY A 174 11.76 -14.85 3.00
N PHE A 175 11.61 -13.84 3.86
CA PHE A 175 10.53 -12.85 3.78
C PHE A 175 11.10 -11.47 3.51
N LEU A 176 10.41 -10.72 2.67
CA LEU A 176 10.63 -9.29 2.46
C LEU A 176 9.56 -8.53 3.24
N GLU A 177 9.98 -7.54 4.02
CA GLU A 177 9.06 -6.64 4.71
C GLU A 177 8.90 -5.35 3.90
N GLU A 178 7.65 -5.00 3.59
CA GLU A 178 7.30 -3.77 2.89
C GLU A 178 6.39 -2.89 3.75
N ASN A 179 6.64 -1.59 3.74
CA ASN A 179 5.84 -0.62 4.49
C ASN A 179 4.94 0.13 3.52
N ILE A 180 3.63 0.00 3.73
CA ILE A 180 2.60 0.65 2.91
C ILE A 180 1.70 1.47 3.84
N ALA A 181 1.46 2.74 3.53
CA ALA A 181 0.47 3.54 4.22
C ALA A 181 -0.76 3.74 3.32
N TRP A 182 -1.94 3.44 3.81
CA TRP A 182 -3.19 3.64 3.08
C TRP A 182 -3.73 5.03 3.35
N VAL A 183 -4.16 5.72 2.29
CA VAL A 183 -4.70 7.08 2.37
C VAL A 183 -6.21 7.03 2.33
N PHE A 184 -6.83 7.60 3.36
CA PHE A 184 -8.28 7.67 3.51
C PHE A 184 -8.78 9.10 3.44
N ARG A 185 -9.98 9.26 2.86
CA ARG A 185 -10.84 10.43 3.02
C ARG A 185 -12.06 10.05 3.86
N PHE A 186 -12.58 11.03 4.60
CA PHE A 186 -13.87 10.90 5.26
C PHE A 186 -14.96 11.53 4.39
N GLU A 187 -15.79 10.71 3.76
CA GLU A 187 -16.84 11.11 2.81
C GLU A 187 -18.18 10.50 3.22
N GLU A 188 -19.26 11.27 3.18
CA GLU A 188 -20.62 10.79 3.49
C GLU A 188 -20.71 9.99 4.82
N GLU A 189 -20.00 10.46 5.85
CA GLU A 189 -19.93 9.83 7.18
C GLU A 189 -19.22 8.46 7.22
N THR A 190 -18.45 8.11 6.19
CA THR A 190 -17.68 6.87 6.12
C THR A 190 -16.23 7.09 5.68
N TRP A 191 -15.35 6.14 6.03
CA TRP A 191 -13.95 6.13 5.64
C TRP A 191 -13.77 5.41 4.30
N LEU A 192 -13.25 6.12 3.30
CA LEU A 192 -13.02 5.57 1.95
C LEU A 192 -11.57 5.73 1.54
N ILE A 193 -11.07 4.81 0.72
CA ILE A 193 -9.68 4.76 0.29
C ILE A 193 -9.50 5.63 -0.96
N ALA A 194 -8.62 6.63 -0.84
CA ALA A 194 -8.25 7.53 -1.93
C ALA A 194 -6.94 7.11 -2.62
N GLY A 195 -6.09 6.32 -1.94
CA GLY A 195 -4.78 5.96 -2.47
C GLY A 195 -3.93 5.15 -1.51
N MET A 196 -2.67 5.01 -1.87
CA MET A 196 -1.65 4.39 -1.01
C MET A 196 -0.29 5.07 -1.18
N LEU A 197 0.48 5.16 -0.11
CA LEU A 197 1.89 5.51 -0.14
C LEU A 197 2.75 4.26 0.01
N SER A 198 3.68 4.06 -0.90
CA SER A 198 4.66 2.99 -0.82
C SER A 198 6.01 3.52 -0.36
N ILE A 199 6.56 2.95 0.72
CA ILE A 199 7.91 3.24 1.21
C ILE A 199 8.81 2.09 0.76
N VAL A 200 9.46 2.28 -0.39
CA VAL A 200 10.35 1.28 -1.01
C VAL A 200 11.68 1.16 -0.26
N ASP A 201 12.26 2.30 0.14
CA ASP A 201 13.51 2.40 0.88
C ASP A 201 13.45 3.66 1.75
N PRO A 202 13.86 3.62 3.03
CA PRO A 202 13.89 4.80 3.89
C PRO A 202 14.77 5.95 3.36
N LYS A 203 15.69 5.68 2.44
CA LYS A 203 16.54 6.68 1.77
C LYS A 203 15.78 7.51 0.74
N TYR A 204 14.67 7.00 0.19
CA TYR A 204 13.90 7.65 -0.86
C TYR A 204 12.59 8.19 -0.31
N PRO A 205 12.05 9.29 -0.87
CA PRO A 205 10.72 9.74 -0.50
C PRO A 205 9.68 8.66 -0.85
N PRO A 206 8.59 8.56 -0.06
CA PRO A 206 7.49 7.68 -0.40
C PRO A 206 6.85 8.10 -1.72
N ILE A 207 6.40 7.12 -2.51
CA ILE A 207 5.61 7.37 -3.71
C ILE A 207 4.14 7.32 -3.31
N LEU A 208 3.40 8.39 -3.57
CA LEU A 208 1.95 8.38 -3.47
C LEU A 208 1.37 7.84 -4.79
N ILE A 209 0.54 6.81 -4.64
CA ILE A 209 -0.28 6.24 -5.71
C ILE A 209 -1.69 6.73 -5.43
N ASN A 210 -2.06 7.77 -6.17
CA ASN A 210 -3.33 8.46 -6.06
C ASN A 210 -4.36 7.74 -6.93
N PHE A 211 -5.30 7.01 -6.31
CA PHE A 211 -6.32 6.27 -7.06
C PHE A 211 -7.36 7.20 -7.69
N GLU A 212 -7.50 8.44 -7.20
CA GLU A 212 -8.43 9.44 -7.71
C GLU A 212 -7.92 10.10 -8.99
N ASN A 213 -6.61 10.09 -9.21
CA ASN A 213 -5.96 10.64 -10.40
C ASN A 213 -4.70 9.85 -10.75
N MET A 214 -4.83 8.94 -11.70
CA MET A 214 -3.72 8.06 -12.09
C MET A 214 -2.66 8.80 -12.93
N GLU A 215 -3.02 9.89 -13.60
CA GLU A 215 -2.06 10.76 -14.30
C GLU A 215 -1.09 11.43 -13.32
N ASP A 216 -1.60 11.90 -12.17
CA ASP A 216 -0.78 12.44 -11.07
C ASP A 216 0.19 11.37 -10.52
N THR A 217 -0.26 10.12 -10.41
CA THR A 217 0.63 9.00 -10.02
C THR A 217 1.78 8.81 -11.01
N GLU A 218 1.54 8.92 -12.31
CA GLU A 218 2.59 8.79 -13.32
C GLU A 218 3.60 9.93 -13.25
N GLU A 219 3.13 11.16 -13.09
CA GLU A 219 3.99 12.33 -12.92
C GLU A 219 4.85 12.18 -11.65
N GLN A 220 4.25 11.77 -10.54
CA GLN A 220 4.97 11.54 -9.29
C GLN A 220 5.98 10.39 -9.40
N ALA A 221 5.63 9.29 -10.07
CA ALA A 221 6.55 8.18 -10.30
C ALA A 221 7.78 8.62 -11.12
N LYS A 222 7.57 9.49 -12.12
CA LYS A 222 8.66 10.07 -12.92
C LYS A 222 9.56 10.98 -12.09
N LEU A 223 8.98 11.90 -11.32
CA LEU A 223 9.73 12.78 -10.42
C LEU A 223 10.51 11.97 -9.38
N TRP A 224 9.90 10.93 -8.83
CA TRP A 224 10.55 10.02 -7.91
C TRP A 224 11.74 9.30 -8.56
N GLN A 225 11.62 8.86 -9.81
CA GLN A 225 12.73 8.24 -10.52
C GLN A 225 13.90 9.20 -10.72
N GLU A 226 13.62 10.45 -11.14
CA GLU A 226 14.63 11.50 -11.26
C GLU A 226 15.33 11.76 -9.91
N GLU A 227 14.56 11.75 -8.82
CA GLU A 227 15.05 11.92 -7.45
C GLU A 227 15.95 10.76 -6.98
N VAL A 228 15.55 9.52 -7.25
CA VAL A 228 16.37 8.33 -6.96
C VAL A 228 17.70 8.40 -7.70
N GLU A 229 17.69 8.76 -8.99
CA GLU A 229 18.91 8.91 -9.79
C GLU A 229 19.83 10.00 -9.23
N ARG A 230 19.25 11.12 -8.77
CA ARG A 230 19.99 12.22 -8.12
C ARG A 230 20.64 11.77 -6.82
N ILE A 231 19.89 11.09 -5.96
CA ILE A 231 20.36 10.57 -4.66
C ILE A 231 21.46 9.52 -4.87
N ASP A 232 21.33 8.64 -5.88
CA ASP A 232 22.35 7.64 -6.20
C ASP A 232 23.60 8.21 -6.84
N ALA A 233 23.49 9.34 -7.53
CA ALA A 233 24.65 10.13 -7.97
C ALA A 233 25.37 10.86 -6.81
N GLY A 234 24.83 10.79 -5.59
CA GLY A 234 25.38 11.46 -4.40
C GLY A 234 25.14 12.96 -4.41
N ILE A 235 24.17 13.44 -5.18
CA ILE A 235 23.77 14.85 -5.22
C ILE A 235 22.72 15.04 -4.12
N VAL A 236 23.12 15.65 -3.00
CA VAL A 236 22.20 15.99 -1.90
C VAL A 236 21.29 17.13 -2.35
N SER A 237 19.99 17.06 -2.00
CA SER A 237 19.03 18.11 -2.32
C SER A 237 19.50 19.45 -1.75
N PRO A 238 19.45 20.55 -2.51
CA PRO A 238 19.71 21.88 -1.96
C PRO A 238 18.70 22.26 -0.87
N GLU A 239 17.54 21.61 -0.80
CA GLU A 239 16.51 21.82 0.24
C GLU A 239 16.97 21.25 1.59
N ASP A 240 17.56 20.04 1.61
CA ASP A 240 18.17 19.46 2.82
C ASP A 240 19.42 20.23 3.26
N ALA A 241 20.11 20.89 2.32
CA ALA A 241 21.25 21.74 2.63
C ALA A 241 20.87 23.07 3.29
N ALA A 242 19.61 23.50 3.21
CA ALA A 242 19.12 24.75 3.76
C ALA A 242 18.58 24.61 5.21
N GLU A 243 18.25 23.40 5.66
CA GLU A 243 17.84 23.12 7.04
C GLU A 243 18.99 22.73 7.98
N ALA A 244 20.25 22.71 7.49
CA ALA A 244 21.39 22.63 8.39
C ALA A 244 21.32 23.85 9.33
N PRO A 245 21.14 23.65 10.66
CA PRO A 245 20.99 24.75 11.58
C PRO A 245 22.23 25.62 11.43
N ALA A 246 22.01 26.91 11.19
CA ALA A 246 23.06 27.91 11.34
C ALA A 246 23.53 27.78 12.80
N GLU A 247 24.55 26.96 13.00
CA GLU A 247 25.24 26.78 14.25
C GLU A 247 25.83 28.15 14.56
N GLU A 248 25.06 28.87 15.38
CA GLU A 248 25.37 30.15 15.97
C GLU A 248 26.70 29.98 16.68
N ASN A 249 27.77 30.31 15.95
CA ASN A 249 29.11 30.45 16.47
C ASN A 249 29.12 31.65 17.41
N ALA A 250 28.56 31.46 18.60
CA ALA A 250 28.83 32.30 19.74
C ALA A 250 30.29 32.07 20.16
N PRO A 251 31.09 33.13 20.32
CA PRO A 251 32.49 33.00 20.70
C PRO A 251 32.59 32.43 22.11
N ALA A 252 33.29 31.32 22.23
CA ALA A 252 33.63 30.69 23.49
C ALA A 252 34.42 31.67 24.38
N GLU A 253 33.83 32.06 25.51
CA GLU A 253 34.54 32.69 26.60
C GLU A 253 35.25 31.59 27.42
N GLU A 254 36.56 31.61 27.28
CA GLU A 254 37.60 30.95 28.05
C GLU A 254 37.32 30.89 29.56
N THR A 255 37.14 29.68 30.13
CA THR A 255 37.55 29.42 31.52
C THR A 255 38.18 28.03 31.66
N ALA A 256 39.42 28.06 32.13
CA ALA A 256 40.29 26.94 32.41
C ALA A 256 39.95 26.27 33.76
N ALA A 257 40.07 24.93 33.79
CA ALA A 257 40.53 24.10 34.91
C ALA A 257 40.53 22.65 34.40
N GLU A 258 41.66 22.08 33.96
CA GLU A 258 42.68 21.46 34.82
C GLU A 258 42.08 20.46 35.81
N ASN A 259 42.03 19.18 35.42
CA ASN A 259 42.56 18.12 36.26
C ASN A 259 42.89 16.86 35.46
N ALA A 260 44.10 16.36 35.70
CA ALA A 260 44.69 15.18 35.12
C ALA A 260 44.67 14.03 36.13
N GLU A 261 44.35 12.82 35.69
CA GLU A 261 44.86 11.53 36.24
C GLU A 261 44.38 10.41 35.30
N THR A 262 45.21 9.89 34.39
CA THR A 262 46.21 8.82 34.57
C THR A 262 45.61 7.50 35.06
N ALA A 263 45.45 6.53 34.15
CA ALA A 263 45.75 5.12 34.42
C ALA A 263 45.95 4.36 33.09
N GLU A 264 47.20 3.99 32.85
CA GLU A 264 47.60 2.93 31.93
C GLU A 264 47.00 1.58 32.35
N GLY A 265 46.67 0.74 31.37
CA GLY A 265 46.25 -0.64 31.58
C GLY A 265 46.52 -1.47 30.33
N THR A 266 47.78 -1.83 30.14
CA THR A 266 48.26 -2.81 29.18
C THR A 266 47.88 -4.20 29.67
N GLU A 267 47.17 -5.02 28.88
CA GLU A 267 47.33 -6.47 29.01
C GLU A 267 47.11 -7.18 27.67
N THR A 268 48.14 -7.95 27.33
CA THR A 268 48.27 -8.84 26.17
C THR A 268 47.80 -10.23 26.62
N ALA A 269 46.90 -10.88 25.88
CA ALA A 269 46.70 -12.32 25.99
C ALA A 269 46.32 -12.93 24.65
N GLU A 270 47.33 -13.51 24.02
CA GLU A 270 47.29 -14.50 22.96
C GLU A 270 46.80 -15.84 23.56
N GLY A 271 45.87 -16.54 22.91
CA GLY A 271 45.30 -17.77 23.45
C GLY A 271 44.39 -18.55 22.49
N THR A 272 45.02 -19.32 21.61
CA THR A 272 44.66 -20.66 21.11
C THR A 272 43.18 -21.11 21.05
N GLU A 273 42.74 -21.36 19.81
CA GLU A 273 42.20 -22.63 19.30
C GLU A 273 41.75 -23.71 20.32
N THR A 274 40.46 -24.01 20.39
CA THR A 274 39.97 -25.40 20.36
C THR A 274 38.47 -25.49 20.02
N ALA A 275 38.16 -26.29 19.01
CA ALA A 275 36.83 -26.79 18.73
C ALA A 275 36.35 -27.72 19.86
N ASN A 276 35.07 -27.62 20.23
CA ASN A 276 34.20 -28.73 20.66
C ASN A 276 32.78 -28.21 20.94
N GLY A 277 31.76 -28.84 20.32
CA GLY A 277 30.36 -28.69 20.73
C GLY A 277 30.13 -29.26 22.14
N PRO A 278 29.00 -28.95 22.79
CA PRO A 278 27.82 -29.80 22.59
C PRO A 278 26.45 -29.10 22.68
N LYS A 279 25.47 -29.77 22.06
CA LYS A 279 24.05 -29.93 22.44
C LYS A 279 23.59 -29.18 23.71
N ALA A 280 22.65 -28.24 23.56
CA ALA A 280 21.87 -27.68 24.66
C ALA A 280 20.37 -27.96 24.44
N GLU A 281 19.88 -29.00 25.12
CA GLU A 281 18.48 -29.13 25.53
C GLU A 281 18.33 -28.34 26.84
N ILE A 282 17.41 -27.38 26.91
CA ILE A 282 16.93 -26.83 28.19
C ILE A 282 15.39 -26.83 28.15
N PRO A 283 14.72 -27.65 28.98
CA PRO A 283 13.31 -27.52 29.27
C PRO A 283 13.15 -26.48 30.40
N GLY A 284 12.46 -25.38 30.12
CA GLY A 284 12.17 -24.34 31.09
C GLY A 284 10.67 -24.07 31.15
N GLU A 285 9.96 -24.79 32.02
CA GLU A 285 8.64 -24.41 32.48
C GLU A 285 8.75 -23.10 33.29
N LEU A 286 7.95 -22.09 32.93
CA LEU A 286 7.74 -20.90 33.75
C LEU A 286 6.31 -20.94 34.30
N PRO A 287 6.12 -21.19 35.61
CA PRO A 287 4.87 -20.90 36.29
C PRO A 287 4.91 -19.44 36.78
N GLY A 288 4.12 -18.58 36.14
CA GLY A 288 3.93 -17.19 36.54
C GLY A 288 2.45 -16.86 36.63
N GLU A 289 1.82 -17.24 37.74
CA GLU A 289 0.51 -16.72 38.12
C GLU A 289 0.62 -15.22 38.40
N LEU A 290 -0.16 -14.39 37.70
CA LEU A 290 -0.38 -12.99 38.06
C LEU A 290 -1.72 -12.89 38.81
N PRO A 291 -1.72 -12.57 40.12
CA PRO A 291 -2.91 -12.13 40.81
C PRO A 291 -3.00 -10.60 40.70
N GLY A 292 -4.17 -10.08 40.33
CA GLY A 292 -4.35 -8.63 40.33
C GLY A 292 -5.64 -8.16 39.70
N ALA A 293 -6.76 -8.52 40.30
CA ALA A 293 -8.03 -7.86 40.06
C ALA A 293 -7.92 -6.38 40.45
N LEU A 294 -8.02 -5.47 39.49
CA LEU A 294 -8.42 -4.08 39.72
C LEU A 294 -9.89 -3.98 39.31
N SER A 295 -10.75 -4.22 40.29
CA SER A 295 -12.09 -3.65 40.31
C SER A 295 -11.91 -2.23 40.83
N ASP A 296 -12.10 -1.23 39.98
CA ASP A 296 -12.38 0.12 40.44
C ASP A 296 -13.66 0.63 39.77
N GLU A 297 -14.60 0.90 40.66
CA GLU A 297 -15.94 1.43 40.47
C GLU A 297 -15.89 2.77 39.74
N LEU A 298 -16.65 2.91 38.66
CA LEU A 298 -17.07 4.24 38.19
C LEU A 298 -18.44 4.56 38.79
N PRO A 299 -18.59 5.65 39.55
CA PRO A 299 -19.85 6.04 40.14
C PRO A 299 -20.85 6.48 39.08
N ALA A 300 -22.08 6.02 39.30
CA ALA A 300 -23.26 6.38 38.56
C ALA A 300 -23.67 7.86 38.79
N GLU A 301 -24.50 8.32 37.85
CA GLU A 301 -25.45 9.43 37.97
C GLU A 301 -24.91 10.86 37.76
N LEU A 302 -25.13 11.38 36.55
CA LEU A 302 -25.38 12.80 36.34
C LEU A 302 -26.91 13.02 36.27
N PRO A 303 -27.47 13.96 37.05
CA PRO A 303 -28.90 14.21 37.09
C PRO A 303 -29.39 14.95 35.85
N ALA A 304 -30.60 14.56 35.42
CA ALA A 304 -31.40 15.27 34.45
C ALA A 304 -32.04 16.51 35.10
N GLU A 305 -31.74 17.69 34.58
CA GLU A 305 -32.48 18.94 34.71
C GLU A 305 -32.23 19.69 33.38
N LEU A 306 -33.16 20.40 32.72
CA LEU A 306 -34.61 20.59 32.77
C LEU A 306 -34.96 21.32 31.45
#